data_AF-A0AB39VK15-F1
#
_entry.id   AF-A0AB39VK15-F1
#
_cell.length_a   1.000
_cell.length_b   1.000
_cell.length_c   1.000
_cell.angle_alpha   90.00
_cell.angle_beta   90.00
_cell.angle_gamma   90.00
#
_symmetry.space_group_name_H-M   'P 1'
#
loop_
_entity.id
_entity.type
_entity.pdbx_description
1 polymer ?
#
loop_
_entity_poly.entity_id
_entity_poly.type
_entity_poly.pdbx_seq_one_letter_code
_entity_poly.pdbx_strand_id
1 'polypeptide(L)' 'MEMELPSTVECLYELAISDFKKYRDDEYCQLVEKCCYALGAIRTEEAKEKLKLLAKSDKDIIREHVEDTFEMCKLS' A
#
# COMPACT_ATOMS: atom_id res chain seq x y z
N MET A 1 25.45 -14.30 -8.66
CA MET A 1 24.19 -13.54 -8.82
C MET A 1 23.89 -12.99 -7.45
N GLU A 2 24.17 -11.71 -7.21
CA GLU A 2 23.79 -11.05 -5.96
C GLU A 2 22.28 -10.84 -6.02
N MET A 3 21.57 -11.27 -4.98
CA MET A 3 20.16 -10.95 -4.83
C MET A 3 20.07 -9.57 -4.18
N GLU A 4 19.72 -8.56 -4.96
CA GLU A 4 19.37 -7.26 -4.41
C GLU A 4 18.09 -7.40 -3.59
N LEU A 5 18.11 -6.89 -2.36
CA LEU A 5 16.92 -6.85 -1.53
C LEU A 5 15.94 -5.81 -2.10
N PRO A 6 14.64 -6.12 -2.21
CA PRO A 6 13.66 -5.16 -2.66
C PRO A 6 13.63 -3.93 -1.73
N SER A 7 13.35 -2.76 -2.31
CA SER A 7 13.16 -1.53 -1.54
C SER A 7 11.97 -1.69 -0.59
N THR A 8 11.98 -0.97 0.53
CA THR A 8 10.82 -0.95 1.45
C THR A 8 9.54 -0.52 0.72
N VAL A 9 9.65 0.40 -0.24
CA VAL A 9 8.51 0.87 -1.05
C VAL A 9 7.94 -0.26 -1.90
N GLU A 10 8.78 -1.05 -2.56
CA GLU A 10 8.30 -2.20 -3.34
C GLU A 10 7.69 -3.29 -2.47
N CYS A 11 8.32 -3.63 -1.35
CA CYS A 11 7.76 -4.58 -0.40
C CYS A 11 6.36 -4.19 0.06
N LEU A 12 6.16 -2.91 0.40
CA LEU A 12 4.85 -2.41 0.85
C LEU A 12 3.80 -2.44 -0.25
N TYR A 13 4.19 -2.09 -1.48
CA TYR A 13 3.29 -2.14 -2.64
C TYR A 13 2.86 -3.58 -2.94
N GLU A 14 3.81 -4.51 -3.04
CA GLU A 14 3.54 -5.92 -3.30
C GLU A 14 2.67 -6.54 -2.19
N LEU A 15 2.95 -6.22 -0.92
CA LEU A 15 2.14 -6.66 0.22
C LEU A 15 0.69 -6.18 0.12
N ALA A 16 0.45 -4.93 -0.28
CA ALA A 16 -0.90 -4.38 -0.39
C ALA A 16 -1.76 -5.09 -1.46
N ILE A 17 -1.17 -5.46 -2.59
CA ILE A 17 -1.90 -6.13 -3.69
C ILE A 17 -1.97 -7.65 -3.54
N SER A 18 -1.09 -8.22 -2.72
CA SER A 18 -0.99 -9.67 -2.52
C SER A 18 -2.31 -10.27 -2.06
N ASP A 19 -2.65 -11.44 -2.60
CA ASP A 19 -3.83 -12.20 -2.21
C ASP A 19 -3.45 -13.27 -1.20
N PHE A 20 -3.78 -13.01 0.05
CA PHE A 20 -3.54 -13.93 1.14
C PHE A 20 -4.83 -14.70 1.44
N LYS A 21 -5.02 -15.84 0.78
CA LYS A 21 -6.16 -16.76 1.00
C LYS A 21 -6.46 -17.12 2.46
N LYS A 22 -5.50 -16.92 3.37
CA LYS A 22 -5.58 -17.23 4.80
C LYS A 22 -6.11 -16.07 5.64
N TYR A 23 -5.91 -14.83 5.22
CA TYR A 23 -6.44 -13.67 5.94
C TYR A 23 -7.91 -13.52 5.57
N ARG A 24 -8.78 -13.56 6.57
CA ARG A 24 -10.20 -13.20 6.40
C ARG A 24 -10.29 -11.69 6.22
N ASP A 25 -11.36 -11.22 5.59
CA ASP A 25 -11.50 -9.85 5.07
C ASP A 25 -10.97 -8.75 6.00
N ASP A 26 -11.26 -8.80 7.31
CA ASP A 26 -10.79 -7.81 8.30
C ASP A 26 -9.26 -7.78 8.51
N GLU A 27 -8.58 -8.92 8.46
CA GLU A 27 -7.11 -9.00 8.61
C GLU A 27 -6.42 -8.50 7.34
N TYR A 28 -7.03 -8.77 6.18
CA TYR A 28 -6.56 -8.26 4.90
C TYR A 28 -6.75 -6.74 4.81
N CYS A 29 -7.91 -6.24 5.28
CA CYS A 29 -8.23 -4.82 5.43
C CYS A 29 -7.13 -4.05 6.18
N GLN A 30 -6.82 -4.50 7.41
CA GLN A 30 -5.79 -3.86 8.25
C GLN A 30 -4.39 -3.92 7.64
N LEU A 31 -4.07 -4.97 6.87
CA LEU A 31 -2.78 -5.07 6.18
C LEU A 31 -2.68 -4.01 5.08
N VAL A 32 -3.71 -3.91 4.23
CA VAL A 32 -3.80 -2.94 3.15
C VAL A 32 -3.73 -1.51 3.71
N GLU A 33 -4.48 -1.21 4.76
CA GLU A 33 -4.46 0.09 5.46
C GLU A 33 -3.03 0.45 5.91
N LYS A 34 -2.35 -0.46 6.62
CA LYS A 34 -0.98 -0.23 7.12
C LYS A 34 0.03 -0.05 5.99
N CYS A 35 -0.10 -0.79 4.89
CA CYS A 35 0.76 -0.65 3.74
C CYS A 35 0.58 0.73 3.07
N CYS A 36 -0.67 1.16 2.86
CA CYS A 36 -0.97 2.47 2.30
C CYS A 36 -0.44 3.60 3.19
N TYR A 37 -0.70 3.53 4.49
CA TYR A 37 -0.20 4.50 5.46
C TYR A 37 1.34 4.59 5.45
N ALA A 38 2.04 3.45 5.47
CA ALA A 38 3.49 3.43 5.45
C ALA A 38 4.06 4.04 4.16
N LEU A 39 3.46 3.74 3.00
CA LEU A 39 3.82 4.39 1.73
C LEU A 39 3.61 5.91 1.80
N GLY A 40 2.49 6.37 2.36
CA GLY A 40 2.22 7.80 2.56
C GLY A 40 3.25 8.49 3.46
N ALA A 41 3.64 7.82 4.54
CA ALA A 41 4.62 8.32 5.51
C ALA A 41 6.05 8.41 4.95
N ILE A 42 6.43 7.55 3.99
CA ILE A 42 7.76 7.56 3.34
C ILE A 42 7.98 8.83 2.49
N ARG A 43 6.91 9.40 1.91
CA ARG A 43 6.89 10.70 1.17
C ARG A 43 7.85 10.84 -0.02
N THR A 44 8.53 9.79 -0.46
CA THR A 44 9.33 9.80 -1.70
C THR A 44 8.45 9.81 -2.94
N GLU A 45 8.97 10.25 -4.09
CA GLU A 45 8.22 10.18 -5.36
C GLU A 45 7.85 8.74 -5.73
N GLU A 46 8.75 7.78 -5.50
CA GLU A 46 8.49 6.35 -5.70
C GLU A 46 7.29 5.88 -4.87
N ALA A 47 7.22 6.24 -3.59
CA ALA A 47 6.09 5.86 -2.73
C ALA A 47 4.77 6.50 -3.18
N LYS A 48 4.82 7.76 -3.65
CA LYS A 48 3.65 8.44 -4.23
C LYS A 48 3.19 7.76 -5.52
N GLU A 49 4.10 7.29 -6.36
CA GLU A 49 3.77 6.53 -7.56
C GLU A 49 3.11 5.20 -7.22
N LYS A 50 3.63 4.47 -6.22
CA LYS A 50 2.98 3.23 -5.75
C LYS A 50 1.58 3.47 -5.20
N LEU A 51 1.35 4.54 -4.42
CA LEU A 51 0.00 4.91 -3.98
C LEU A 51 -0.94 5.21 -5.16
N LYS A 52 -0.47 5.91 -6.20
CA LYS A 52 -1.27 6.17 -7.41
C LYS A 52 -1.60 4.89 -8.18
N LEU A 53 -0.74 3.87 -8.14
CA LEU A 53 -1.03 2.56 -8.73
C LEU A 53 -2.08 1.81 -7.90
N LEU A 54 -1.96 1.83 -6.57
CA LEU A 54 -2.94 1.21 -5.67
C LEU A 54 -4.34 1.84 -5.81
N ALA A 55 -4.42 3.16 -6.03
CA ALA A 55 -5.68 3.86 -6.32
C ALA A 55 -6.43 3.31 -7.55
N LYS A 56 -5.72 2.64 -8.46
CA LYS A 56 -6.28 2.03 -9.68
C LYS A 56 -6.50 0.51 -9.55
N SER A 57 -6.36 -0.04 -8.35
CA SER A 57 -6.54 -1.47 -8.11
C SER A 57 -7.99 -1.91 -8.37
N ASP A 58 -8.17 -3.12 -8.89
CA ASP A 58 -9.50 -3.72 -9.09
C ASP A 58 -10.18 -4.10 -7.76
N LYS A 59 -9.42 -4.14 -6.66
CA LYS A 59 -9.93 -4.43 -5.31
C LYS A 59 -10.43 -3.16 -4.63
N ASP A 60 -11.74 -3.08 -4.39
CA ASP A 60 -12.41 -1.94 -3.76
C ASP A 60 -11.74 -1.51 -2.43
N ILE A 61 -11.42 -2.48 -1.58
CA ILE A 61 -10.76 -2.27 -0.28
C ILE A 61 -9.40 -1.56 -0.39
N ILE A 62 -8.65 -1.80 -1.47
CA ILE A 62 -7.39 -1.11 -1.71
C ILE A 62 -7.64 0.35 -2.08
N ARG A 63 -8.64 0.61 -2.92
CA ARG A 63 -8.97 1.97 -3.36
C ARG A 63 -9.43 2.84 -2.18
N GLU A 64 -10.30 2.30 -1.33
CA GLU A 64 -10.81 2.99 -0.12
C GLU A 64 -9.67 3.46 0.79
N HIS A 65 -8.74 2.57 1.16
CA HIS A 65 -7.64 2.94 2.04
C HIS A 65 -6.61 3.89 1.43
N VAL A 66 -6.46 3.87 0.10
CA VAL A 66 -5.59 4.84 -0.58
C VAL A 66 -6.20 6.24 -0.53
N GLU A 67 -7.52 6.36 -0.69
CA GLU A 67 -8.24 7.64 -0.53
C GLU A 67 -8.08 8.18 0.89
N ASP A 68 -8.30 7.35 1.92
CA ASP A 68 -8.09 7.73 3.32
C ASP A 68 -6.65 8.20 3.58
N THR A 69 -5.67 7.47 3.03
CA THR A 69 -4.25 7.82 3.15
C THR A 69 -3.94 9.18 2.53
N PHE A 70 -4.53 9.49 1.38
CA PHE A 70 -4.34 10.80 0.74
C PHE A 70 -4.94 11.93 1.57
N GLU A 71 -6.10 11.74 2.18
CA GLU A 71 -6.72 12.75 3.06
C GLU A 71 -5.92 12.94 4.36
N MET A 72 -5.46 11.85 4.99
CA MET A 72 -4.63 11.92 6.20
C MET A 72 -3.26 12.55 5.94
N CYS A 73 -2.59 12.21 4.83
CA CYS A 73 -1.26 12.76 4.52
C CYS A 73 -1.31 14.22 4.05
N LYS A 74 -2.48 14.75 3.62
CA LYS A 74 -2.67 16.18 3.34
C LYS A 74 -2.84 17.04 4.61
N LEU A 75 -3.12 16.42 5.76
CA LEU A 75 -3.33 17.10 7.05
C LEU A 75 -2.04 17.28 7.89
N SER A 76 -0.86 16.98 7.34
CA SER A 76 0.42 17.10 8.05
C SER A 76 1.35 18.16 7.48
#